data_AF-A0A7C4BYW9-F1
#
_entry.id   AF-A0A7C4BYW9-F1
#
_cell.length_a   1.000
_cell.length_b   1.000
_cell.length_c   1.000
_cell.angle_alpha   90.00
_cell.angle_beta   90.00
_cell.angle_gamma   90.00
#
_symmetry.space_group_name_H-M   'P 1'
#
loop_
_entity.id
_entity.type
_entity.pdbx_description
1 polymer ?
#
loop_
_entity_poly.entity_id
_entity_poly.type
_entity_poly.pdbx_seq_one_letter_code
_entity_poly.pdbx_strand_id
1 'polypeptide(L)'
;MLSSAIFREYDIRGVADRDLPSEGVVSLGRAIGTYVRRRSGGNRVFVARDTRLSSPRLRDALVGGLIQAGCQVTDIGVAPTPVLYYAAYKQNPEG
;
A
#
# COMPACT_ATOMS: atom_id res chain seq x y z
N MET A 1 16.94 4.47 -0.94
CA MET A 1 16.07 5.00 -2.03
C MET A 1 15.62 3.83 -2.88
N LEU A 2 14.34 3.76 -3.30
CA LEU A 2 13.84 2.65 -4.13
C LEU A 2 14.36 2.77 -5.57
N SER A 3 14.77 1.65 -6.16
CA SER A 3 15.21 1.60 -7.57
C SER A 3 14.02 1.86 -8.50
N SER A 4 14.21 2.57 -9.62
CA SER A 4 13.15 2.75 -10.62
C SER A 4 12.70 1.43 -11.25
N ALA A 5 13.56 0.41 -11.27
CA ALA A 5 13.26 -0.89 -11.89
C ALA A 5 12.14 -1.69 -11.21
N ILE A 6 11.78 -1.38 -9.95
CA ILE A 6 10.63 -2.03 -9.30
C ILE A 6 9.30 -1.46 -9.75
N PHE A 7 9.26 -0.25 -10.33
CA PHE A 7 8.04 0.37 -10.84
C PHE A 7 7.80 -0.14 -12.26
N ARG A 8 6.92 -1.11 -12.39
CA ARG A 8 6.60 -1.78 -13.65
C ARG A 8 5.36 -1.14 -14.28
N GLU A 9 4.96 -1.69 -15.42
CA GLU A 9 3.84 -1.19 -16.21
C GLU A 9 2.51 -1.12 -15.44
N TYR A 10 2.25 -2.09 -14.54
CA TYR A 10 0.95 -2.22 -13.86
C TYR A 10 1.06 -2.32 -12.32
N ASP A 11 2.25 -2.52 -11.76
CA ASP A 11 2.45 -2.59 -10.31
C ASP A 11 3.89 -2.30 -9.88
N ILE A 12 4.13 -2.32 -8.56
CA ILE A 12 5.45 -2.25 -7.95
C ILE A 12 5.86 -3.66 -7.53
N ARG A 13 6.97 -4.17 -8.08
CA ARG A 13 7.39 -5.55 -7.84
C ARG A 13 8.90 -5.75 -7.90
N GLY A 14 9.43 -6.38 -6.85
CA GLY A 14 10.83 -6.76 -6.70
C GLY A 14 11.03 -7.88 -5.67
N VAL A 15 12.28 -8.27 -5.44
CA VAL A 15 12.67 -9.22 -4.40
C VAL A 15 12.56 -8.54 -3.03
N ALA A 16 11.75 -9.09 -2.12
CA ALA A 16 11.33 -8.39 -0.91
C ALA A 16 12.49 -7.88 -0.03
N ASP A 17 13.54 -8.69 0.17
CA ASP A 17 14.63 -8.34 1.10
C ASP A 17 15.73 -7.48 0.47
N ARG A 18 15.76 -7.39 -0.86
CA ARG A 18 16.75 -6.62 -1.60
C ARG A 18 16.16 -5.32 -2.16
N ASP A 19 15.03 -5.45 -2.84
CA ASP A 19 14.45 -4.37 -3.64
C ASP A 19 13.37 -3.59 -2.86
N LEU A 20 12.84 -4.15 -1.76
CA LEU A 20 11.79 -3.56 -0.93
C LEU A 20 12.18 -3.46 0.57
N PRO A 21 13.27 -2.73 0.89
CA PRO A 21 13.66 -2.48 2.27
C PRO A 21 12.57 -1.67 3.00
N SER A 22 12.39 -1.91 4.30
CA SER A 22 11.29 -1.32 5.08
C SER A 22 11.25 0.21 5.01
N GLU A 23 12.40 0.89 5.07
CA GLU A 23 12.49 2.35 4.92
C GLU A 23 11.98 2.85 3.55
N GLY A 24 12.26 2.11 2.48
CA GLY A 24 11.79 2.42 1.14
C GLY A 24 10.28 2.24 1.05
N VAL A 25 9.75 1.18 1.67
CA VAL A 25 8.31 0.89 1.69
C VAL A 25 7.54 1.90 2.56
N VAL A 26 8.10 2.38 3.66
CA VAL A 26 7.55 3.52 4.42
C VAL A 26 7.46 4.76 3.54
N SER A 27 8.53 5.06 2.80
CA SER A 27 8.56 6.21 1.88
C SER A 27 7.53 6.06 0.76
N LEU A 28 7.36 4.85 0.23
CA LEU A 28 6.33 4.51 -0.75
C LEU A 28 4.91 4.71 -0.17
N GLY A 29 4.66 4.23 1.05
CA GLY A 29 3.39 4.44 1.74
C GLY A 29 3.06 5.93 1.91
N ARG A 30 4.05 6.75 2.27
CA ARG A 30 3.87 8.21 2.35
C ARG A 30 3.52 8.84 1.00
N ALA A 31 4.19 8.38 -0.07
CA ALA A 31 3.93 8.86 -1.43
C ALA A 31 2.51 8.51 -1.88
N ILE A 32 2.09 7.25 -1.69
CA ILE A 32 0.73 6.79 -1.99
C ILE A 32 -0.30 7.58 -1.20
N GLY A 33 -0.12 7.72 0.11
CA GLY A 33 -1.07 8.46 0.96
C GLY A 33 -1.19 9.93 0.59
N THR A 34 -0.08 10.58 0.25
CA THR A 34 -0.06 11.95 -0.26
C THR A 34 -0.82 12.07 -1.58
N TYR A 35 -0.65 11.11 -2.49
CA TYR A 35 -1.35 11.08 -3.77
C TYR A 35 -2.87 10.92 -3.58
N VAL A 36 -3.31 9.92 -2.80
CA VAL A 36 -4.73 9.67 -2.50
C VAL A 36 -5.40 10.92 -1.94
N ARG A 37 -4.78 11.56 -0.94
CA ARG A 37 -5.34 12.78 -0.32
C ARG A 37 -5.49 13.95 -1.28
N ARG A 38 -4.59 14.09 -2.25
CA ARG A 38 -4.63 15.19 -3.22
C ARG A 38 -5.64 14.94 -4.34
N ARG A 39 -5.87 13.68 -4.72
CA ARG A 39 -6.60 13.34 -5.95
C ARG A 39 -7.99 12.78 -5.72
N SER A 40 -8.21 12.04 -4.62
CA SER A 40 -9.47 11.38 -4.34
C SER A 40 -10.37 12.15 -3.36
N GLY A 41 -9.94 13.34 -2.90
CA GLY A 41 -10.71 14.18 -1.96
C GLY A 41 -10.88 13.58 -0.54
N GLY A 42 -10.39 12.37 -0.30
CA GLY A 42 -10.48 11.65 0.97
C GLY A 42 -9.13 11.11 1.44
N ASN A 43 -9.14 10.45 2.61
CA ASN A 43 -7.93 9.92 3.23
C ASN A 43 -8.04 8.43 3.62
N ARG A 44 -9.11 7.75 3.22
CA ARG A 44 -9.35 6.33 3.54
C ARG A 44 -8.57 5.43 2.59
N VAL A 45 -7.81 4.48 3.13
CA VAL A 45 -7.02 3.51 2.37
C VAL A 45 -7.23 2.11 2.94
N PHE A 46 -7.54 1.15 2.09
CA PHE A 46 -7.61 -0.26 2.47
C PHE A 46 -6.28 -0.94 2.18
N VAL A 47 -5.80 -1.75 3.10
CA VAL A 47 -4.58 -2.54 2.95
C VAL A 47 -4.93 -4.01 3.16
N ALA A 48 -4.38 -4.87 2.31
CA ALA A 48 -4.44 -6.31 2.46
C ALA A 48 -3.10 -6.90 2.02
N ARG A 49 -2.88 -8.17 2.37
CA ARG A 49 -1.70 -8.91 1.92
C ARG A 49 -2.03 -10.36 1.61
N ASP A 50 -1.16 -10.99 0.84
CA ASP A 50 -1.13 -12.44 0.69
C ASP A 50 -0.36 -13.10 1.86
N THR A 51 -0.12 -14.41 1.74
CA THR A 51 0.52 -15.25 2.75
C THR A 51 2.05 -15.33 2.64
N ARG A 52 2.72 -14.47 1.86
CA ARG A 52 4.19 -14.52 1.76
C ARG A 52 4.85 -14.17 3.09
N LEU A 53 6.03 -14.75 3.32
CA LEU A 53 6.84 -14.52 4.52
C LEU A 53 7.21 -13.05 4.73
N SER A 54 7.46 -12.32 3.64
CA SER A 54 7.77 -10.89 3.69
C SER A 54 6.55 -10.01 3.96
N SER A 55 5.34 -10.52 3.78
CA SER A 55 4.12 -9.72 3.76
C SER A 55 3.82 -8.98 5.08
N PRO A 56 4.02 -9.56 6.28
CA PRO A 56 3.87 -8.83 7.54
C PRO A 56 4.80 -7.61 7.63
N ARG A 57 6.10 -7.79 7.36
CA ARG A 57 7.10 -6.71 7.38
C ARG A 57 6.75 -5.58 6.41
N LEU A 58 6.40 -5.94 5.17
CA LEU A 58 6.08 -4.97 4.14
C LEU A 58 4.76 -4.23 4.44
N ARG A 59 3.77 -4.93 4.98
CA ARG A 59 2.50 -4.34 5.45
C ARG A 59 2.76 -3.31 6.53
N ASP A 60 3.53 -3.65 7.57
CA ASP A 60 3.78 -2.72 8.68
C ASP A 60 4.48 -1.44 8.21
N ALA A 61 5.49 -1.59 7.33
CA ALA A 61 6.17 -0.47 6.70
C ALA A 61 5.23 0.40 5.86
N LEU A 62 4.41 -0.23 4.99
CA LEU A 62 3.48 0.48 4.11
C LEU A 62 2.43 1.24 4.92
N VAL A 63 1.81 0.58 5.90
CA VAL A 63 0.80 1.16 6.81
C VAL A 63 1.40 2.32 7.59
N GLY A 64 2.62 2.18 8.13
CA GLY A 64 3.30 3.27 8.82
C GLY A 64 3.49 4.50 7.92
N GLY A 65 3.86 4.29 6.66
CA GLY A 65 3.97 5.37 5.69
C GLY A 65 2.63 6.05 5.36
N LEU A 66 1.58 5.26 5.17
CA LEU A 66 0.23 5.77 4.91
C LEU A 66 -0.30 6.61 6.08
N ILE A 67 -0.13 6.14 7.32
CA ILE A 67 -0.54 6.87 8.53
C ILE A 67 0.24 8.19 8.64
N GLN A 68 1.56 8.19 8.39
CA GLN A 68 2.37 9.42 8.39
C GLN A 68 1.91 10.45 7.34
N ALA A 69 1.28 10.01 6.24
CA ALA A 69 0.69 10.91 5.25
C ALA A 69 -0.70 11.46 5.64
N GLY A 70 -1.25 11.03 6.78
CA GLY A 70 -2.57 11.41 7.29
C GLY A 70 -3.71 10.54 6.76
N CYS A 71 -3.43 9.33 6.27
CA CYS A 71 -4.46 8.39 5.84
C CYS A 71 -5.11 7.65 7.02
N GLN A 72 -6.41 7.38 6.92
CA GLN A 72 -7.14 6.43 7.74
C GLN A 72 -7.02 5.06 7.09
N VAL A 73 -6.24 4.17 7.69
CA VAL A 73 -5.95 2.86 7.12
C VAL A 73 -6.87 1.79 7.71
N THR A 74 -7.60 1.07 6.86
CA THR A 74 -8.32 -0.15 7.22
C THR A 74 -7.53 -1.35 6.72
N ASP A 75 -6.89 -2.09 7.62
CA ASP A 75 -6.22 -3.33 7.27
C ASP A 75 -7.19 -4.51 7.36
N ILE A 76 -7.42 -5.18 6.23
CA ILE A 76 -8.29 -6.36 6.14
C ILE A 76 -7.52 -7.67 6.33
N GLY A 77 -6.21 -7.60 6.59
CA GLY A 77 -5.37 -8.73 6.93
C GLY A 77 -4.97 -9.56 5.71
N VAL A 78 -4.99 -10.88 5.88
CA VAL A 78 -4.69 -11.82 4.79
C VAL A 78 -5.94 -12.02 3.94
N ALA A 79 -5.88 -11.59 2.69
CA ALA A 79 -7.01 -11.71 1.77
C ALA A 79 -6.54 -11.82 0.32
N PRO A 80 -7.31 -12.49 -0.56
CA PRO A 80 -7.09 -12.41 -2.00
C PRO A 80 -7.22 -10.98 -2.51
N THR A 81 -6.44 -10.63 -3.52
CA THR A 81 -6.53 -9.33 -4.23
C THR A 81 -7.96 -8.89 -4.59
N PRO A 82 -8.87 -9.74 -5.13
CA PRO A 82 -10.23 -9.31 -5.43
C PRO A 82 -11.05 -8.91 -4.19
N VAL A 83 -10.74 -9.43 -3.00
CA VAL A 83 -11.40 -9.03 -1.75
C VAL A 83 -10.97 -7.62 -1.35
N LEU A 84 -9.68 -7.29 -1.51
CA LEU A 84 -9.20 -5.92 -1.30
C LEU A 84 -9.89 -4.94 -2.25
N TYR A 85 -10.00 -5.29 -3.54
CA TYR A 85 -10.68 -4.45 -4.53
C TYR A 85 -12.16 -4.24 -4.19
N TYR A 86 -12.86 -5.32 -3.82
CA TYR A 86 -14.25 -5.24 -3.40
C TYR A 86 -14.43 -4.33 -2.16
N ALA A 87 -13.57 -4.48 -1.15
CA ALA A 87 -13.60 -3.66 0.06
C ALA A 87 -13.40 -2.16 -0.26
N ALA A 88 -12.43 -1.85 -1.12
CA ALA A 88 -12.16 -0.48 -1.55
C ALA A 88 -13.33 0.12 -2.34
N TYR A 89 -13.90 -0.62 -3.29
CA TYR A 89 -15.02 -0.17 -4.12
C TYR A 89 -16.31 0.05 -3.29
N LYS A 90 -16.68 -0.90 -2.42
CA LYS A 90 -17.93 -0.81 -1.66
C LYS A 90 -17.98 0.35 -0.66
N GLN A 91 -16.85 0.71 -0.06
CA GLN A 91 -16.79 1.82 0.90
C GLN A 91 -16.54 3.19 0.27
N ASN A 92 -16.23 3.23 -1.03
CA ASN A 92 -16.06 4.48 -1.77
C ASN A 92 -16.66 4.34 -3.18
N PRO A 93 -18.00 4.49 -3.32
CA PRO A 93 -18.69 4.30 -4.60
C PRO A 93 -18.32 5.34 -5.68
N GLU A 94 -17.56 6.38 -5.34
CA GLU A 94 -17.01 7.38 -6.29
C GLU A 94 -15.54 7.13 -6.67
N GLY A 95 -14.96 6.00 -6.25
CA GLY A 95 -13.61 5.57 -6.61
C GLY A 95 -13.58 4.61 -7.80
#